data_AF-A6DH24-F1
#
_entry.id   AF-A6DH24-F1
#
_cell.length_a   1.000
_cell.length_b   1.000
_cell.length_c   1.000
_cell.angle_alpha   90.00
_cell.angle_beta   90.00
_cell.angle_gamma   90.00
#
_symmetry.space_group_name_H-M   'P 1'
#
loop_
_entity.id
_entity.type
_entity.pdbx_description
1 polymer ?
#
loop_
_entity_poly.entity_id
_entity_poly.type
_entity_poly.pdbx_seq_one_letter_code
_entity_poly.pdbx_strand_id
1 'polypeptide(L)'
;MKKFFEIPPNGKARTAIFISGSGTNAVKILEFWQKDPENCNFIPSCIVTDRPERCAARDIAKQFNIPLIEHDIFTFYKEAGLKTISLASEEGRIAREAWTKGLITKLEQFPLEFAIFAGFIPLCNITEKLPCLNVHPGDLTVVDDNKQRLLVGLHAIPIELAVINNLDHMRTTVIVASAYSSSGAGMDEGSIIGLSPEVDIDFKNTDLESYKSIYAQRQGKAKDALRDMANENQEALKVDGDWIVFPPSVNDFASGRFAIDEKGQLHLDTNGNYLPIEYIEYSQNQKEIVFAE
;
A
#
# COMPACT_ATOMS: atom_id res chain seq x y z
N MET A 1 -14.74 -18.47 -8.61
CA MET A 1 -14.57 -17.24 -7.82
C MET A 1 -14.05 -17.60 -6.44
N LYS A 2 -12.96 -16.97 -6.01
CA LYS A 2 -12.38 -17.09 -4.68
C LYS A 2 -12.45 -15.72 -4.00
N LYS A 3 -13.19 -15.62 -2.89
CA LYS A 3 -13.17 -14.40 -2.05
C LYS A 3 -11.81 -14.26 -1.37
N PHE A 4 -11.43 -13.02 -1.04
CA PHE A 4 -10.22 -12.76 -0.26
C PHE A 4 -10.34 -13.27 1.17
N PHE A 5 -11.51 -13.16 1.77
CA PHE A 5 -11.86 -13.71 3.08
C PHE A 5 -13.39 -13.81 3.20
N GLU A 6 -13.87 -14.56 4.20
CA GLU A 6 -15.29 -14.59 4.55
C GLU A 6 -15.60 -13.57 5.65
N ILE A 7 -16.74 -12.90 5.55
CA ILE A 7 -17.16 -11.93 6.57
C ILE A 7 -17.45 -12.67 7.88
N PRO A 8 -16.87 -12.24 9.01
CA PRO A 8 -17.12 -12.88 10.28
C PRO A 8 -18.59 -12.69 10.74
N PRO A 9 -19.12 -13.54 11.64
CA PRO A 9 -20.53 -13.49 12.05
C PRO A 9 -21.00 -12.16 12.67
N ASN A 10 -20.08 -11.36 13.21
CA ASN A 10 -20.35 -10.03 13.74
C ASN A 10 -20.46 -8.95 12.64
N GLY A 11 -20.31 -9.32 11.36
CA GLY A 11 -20.47 -8.46 10.20
C GLY A 11 -19.31 -7.51 9.90
N LYS A 12 -18.24 -7.50 10.71
CA LYS A 12 -17.11 -6.57 10.55
C LYS A 12 -15.77 -7.28 10.56
N ALA A 13 -15.00 -7.10 9.49
CA ALA A 13 -13.69 -7.67 9.31
C ALA A 13 -12.65 -7.01 10.26
N ARG A 14 -11.81 -7.81 10.89
CA ARG A 14 -10.74 -7.37 11.78
C ARG A 14 -9.45 -7.24 11.00
N THR A 15 -8.74 -6.15 11.28
CA THR A 15 -7.53 -5.79 10.55
C THR A 15 -6.39 -5.38 11.45
N ALA A 16 -5.17 -5.67 10.99
CA ALA A 16 -3.93 -5.16 11.56
C ALA A 16 -3.36 -4.06 10.66
N ILE A 17 -2.90 -2.95 11.26
CA ILE A 17 -2.34 -1.81 10.53
C ILE A 17 -0.83 -1.77 10.75
N PHE A 18 -0.07 -1.93 9.67
CA PHE A 18 1.38 -2.00 9.69
C PHE A 18 2.00 -0.66 9.32
N ILE A 19 2.99 -0.21 10.09
CA ILE A 19 3.61 1.11 9.97
C ILE A 19 5.13 1.00 10.18
N SER A 20 5.92 1.60 9.27
CA SER A 20 7.38 1.68 9.40
C SER A 20 7.95 3.10 9.53
N GLY A 21 7.09 4.13 9.54
CA GLY A 21 7.49 5.54 9.50
C GLY A 21 6.51 6.47 10.21
N SER A 22 6.12 7.57 9.55
CA SER A 22 5.25 8.61 10.12
C SER A 22 3.83 8.13 10.44
N GLY A 23 3.34 7.12 9.72
CA GLY A 23 2.01 6.54 9.95
C GLY A 23 0.84 7.44 9.57
N THR A 24 1.05 8.48 8.74
CA THR A 24 -0.02 9.41 8.34
C THR A 24 -1.20 8.70 7.68
N ASN A 25 -0.94 7.69 6.84
CA ASN A 25 -2.00 6.89 6.21
C ASN A 25 -2.79 6.07 7.25
N ALA A 26 -2.11 5.53 8.27
CA ALA A 26 -2.76 4.84 9.38
C ALA A 26 -3.64 5.79 10.19
N VAL A 27 -3.15 7.00 10.49
CA VAL A 27 -3.96 8.04 11.16
C VAL A 27 -5.23 8.34 10.37
N LYS A 28 -5.16 8.49 9.04
CA LYS A 28 -6.36 8.75 8.23
C LYS A 28 -7.35 7.60 8.18
N ILE A 29 -6.87 6.36 8.14
CA ILE A 29 -7.74 5.18 8.26
C ILE A 29 -8.43 5.15 9.62
N LEU A 30 -7.71 5.47 10.69
CA LEU A 30 -8.24 5.44 12.05
C LEU A 30 -9.19 6.63 12.34
N GLU A 31 -8.91 7.81 11.80
CA GLU A 31 -9.82 8.96 11.82
C GLU A 31 -11.12 8.64 11.07
N PHE A 32 -11.03 8.01 9.89
CA PHE A 32 -12.18 7.54 9.13
C PHE A 32 -13.03 6.56 9.95
N TRP A 33 -12.37 5.58 10.59
CA TRP A 33 -13.03 4.61 11.46
C TRP A 33 -13.69 5.28 12.67
N GLN A 34 -12.99 6.17 13.39
CA GLN A 34 -13.52 6.83 14.59
C GLN A 34 -14.69 7.79 14.28
N LYS A 35 -14.73 8.36 13.08
CA LYS A 35 -15.82 9.25 12.67
C LYS A 35 -17.18 8.55 12.66
N ASP A 36 -17.20 7.28 12.23
CA ASP A 36 -18.42 6.48 12.17
C ASP A 36 -18.13 4.97 12.33
N PRO A 37 -17.79 4.51 13.54
CA PRO A 37 -17.38 3.12 13.77
C PRO A 37 -18.49 2.11 13.47
N GLU A 38 -19.76 2.53 13.61
CA GLU A 38 -20.92 1.67 13.41
C GLU A 38 -21.12 1.34 11.93
N ASN A 39 -20.90 2.29 11.03
CA ASN A 39 -21.02 2.10 9.59
C ASN A 39 -19.73 1.64 8.90
N CYS A 40 -18.61 1.55 9.63
CA CYS A 40 -17.40 0.91 9.12
C CYS A 40 -17.54 -0.61 9.07
N ASN A 41 -17.11 -1.21 7.97
CA ASN A 41 -17.07 -2.66 7.78
C ASN A 41 -15.85 -3.32 8.44
N PHE A 42 -15.00 -2.55 9.12
CA PHE A 42 -13.79 -3.06 9.75
C PHE A 42 -13.60 -2.65 11.21
N ILE A 43 -12.78 -3.42 11.91
CA ILE A 43 -12.34 -3.20 13.28
C ILE A 43 -10.79 -3.20 13.31
N PRO A 44 -10.14 -2.07 13.61
CA PRO A 44 -8.70 -2.03 13.88
C PRO A 44 -8.39 -2.85 15.14
N SER A 45 -7.72 -3.99 14.96
CA SER A 45 -7.42 -4.93 16.07
C SER A 45 -6.07 -4.69 16.69
N CYS A 46 -5.07 -4.29 15.89
CA CYS A 46 -3.75 -3.95 16.38
C CYS A 46 -2.99 -3.05 15.40
N ILE A 47 -2.02 -2.31 15.92
CA ILE A 47 -0.99 -1.61 15.15
C ILE A 47 0.30 -2.42 15.24
N VAL A 48 1.01 -2.52 14.12
CA VAL A 48 2.23 -3.32 13.99
C VAL A 48 3.36 -2.43 13.50
N THR A 49 4.55 -2.56 14.08
CA THR A 49 5.75 -1.89 13.56
C THR A 49 7.00 -2.77 13.59
N ASP A 50 7.82 -2.63 12.54
CA ASP A 50 9.15 -3.22 12.41
C ASP A 50 10.28 -2.31 12.94
N ARG A 51 9.98 -1.07 13.33
CA ARG A 51 10.97 -0.05 13.74
C ARG A 51 10.48 0.77 14.93
N PRO A 52 10.26 0.15 16.10
CA PRO A 52 9.60 0.81 17.23
C PRO A 52 10.28 2.10 17.68
N GLU A 53 11.60 2.22 17.52
CA GLU A 53 12.36 3.42 17.89
C GLU A 53 12.40 4.53 16.81
N ARG A 54 11.89 4.28 15.61
CA ARG A 54 11.92 5.22 14.47
C ARG A 54 10.57 5.36 13.77
N CYS A 55 9.50 5.01 14.46
CA CYS A 55 8.15 4.96 13.92
C CYS A 55 7.17 5.62 14.91
N ALA A 56 6.12 6.26 14.39
CA ALA A 56 5.07 6.88 15.21
C ALA A 56 4.08 5.87 15.83
N ALA A 57 4.29 4.56 15.64
CA ALA A 57 3.33 3.51 16.00
C ALA A 57 2.93 3.53 17.49
N ARG A 58 3.86 3.80 18.43
CA ARG A 58 3.55 3.90 19.87
C ARG A 58 2.55 5.03 20.14
N ASP A 59 2.77 6.19 19.55
CA ASP A 59 1.91 7.37 19.73
C ASP A 59 0.54 7.15 19.11
N ILE A 60 0.49 6.61 17.89
CA ILE A 60 -0.77 6.29 17.20
C ILE A 60 -1.56 5.23 17.98
N ALA A 61 -0.92 4.14 18.42
CA ALA A 61 -1.56 3.09 19.21
C ALA A 61 -2.18 3.64 20.50
N LYS A 62 -1.45 4.52 21.19
CA LYS A 62 -1.93 5.20 22.39
C LYS A 62 -3.08 6.17 22.09
N GLN A 63 -2.95 6.99 21.04
CA GLN A 63 -3.96 7.99 20.66
C GLN A 63 -5.30 7.35 20.33
N PHE A 64 -5.29 6.23 19.60
CA PHE A 64 -6.50 5.56 19.14
C PHE A 64 -6.93 4.41 20.06
N ASN A 65 -6.20 4.15 21.15
CA ASN A 65 -6.43 3.06 22.11
C ASN A 65 -6.49 1.68 21.42
N ILE A 66 -5.50 1.39 20.58
CA ILE A 66 -5.38 0.14 19.82
C ILE A 66 -4.15 -0.63 20.32
N PRO A 67 -4.23 -1.96 20.52
CA PRO A 67 -3.08 -2.78 20.89
C PRO A 67 -1.88 -2.59 19.95
N LEU A 68 -0.66 -2.50 20.51
CA LEU A 68 0.58 -2.37 19.74
C LEU A 68 1.35 -3.69 19.73
N ILE A 69 1.84 -4.08 18.54
CA ILE A 69 2.81 -5.14 18.34
C ILE A 69 4.10 -4.52 17.78
N GLU A 70 5.18 -4.69 18.52
CA GLU A 70 6.52 -4.32 18.07
C GLU A 70 7.31 -5.58 17.71
N HIS A 71 7.91 -5.58 16.51
CA HIS A 71 8.80 -6.65 16.09
C HIS A 71 9.98 -6.08 15.31
N ASP A 72 10.96 -5.55 16.03
CA ASP A 72 12.09 -4.83 15.45
C ASP A 72 12.93 -5.70 14.51
N ILE A 73 12.91 -5.36 13.22
CA ILE A 73 13.66 -6.09 12.19
C ILE A 73 15.17 -5.83 12.26
N PHE A 74 15.59 -4.62 12.65
CA PHE A 74 17.01 -4.29 12.73
C PHE A 74 17.66 -4.99 13.91
N THR A 75 16.98 -4.99 15.06
CA THR A 75 17.43 -5.73 16.23
C THR A 75 17.50 -7.23 15.94
N PHE A 76 16.48 -7.79 15.29
CA PHE A 76 16.48 -9.21 14.90
C PHE A 76 17.67 -9.60 14.00
N TYR A 77 17.94 -8.81 12.94
CA TYR A 77 19.06 -9.08 12.05
C TYR A 77 20.41 -8.93 12.75
N LYS A 78 20.54 -7.92 13.62
CA LYS A 78 21.77 -7.70 14.40
C LYS A 78 22.05 -8.87 15.35
N GLU A 79 21.03 -9.41 16.00
CA GLU A 79 21.12 -10.59 16.87
C GLU A 79 21.51 -11.85 16.09
N ALA A 80 21.08 -11.96 14.83
CA ALA A 80 21.52 -12.99 13.89
C ALA A 80 22.95 -12.76 13.32
N GLY A 81 23.66 -11.73 13.77
CA GLY A 81 25.02 -11.40 13.30
C GLY A 81 25.07 -10.67 11.95
N LEU A 82 23.92 -10.23 11.41
CA LEU A 82 23.84 -9.56 10.12
C LEU A 82 23.94 -8.04 10.29
N LYS A 83 24.73 -7.41 9.40
CA LYS A 83 24.97 -5.96 9.43
C LYS A 83 23.85 -5.14 8.76
N THR A 84 23.07 -5.76 7.88
CA THR A 84 22.02 -5.08 7.10
C THR A 84 20.80 -5.98 6.97
N ILE A 85 19.62 -5.39 6.78
CA ILE A 85 18.35 -6.10 6.52
C ILE A 85 18.17 -6.51 5.05
N SER A 86 19.25 -6.55 4.28
CA SER A 86 19.23 -6.81 2.83
C SER A 86 18.80 -8.25 2.51
N LEU A 87 18.05 -8.41 1.42
CA LEU A 87 17.68 -9.71 0.85
C LEU A 87 18.66 -10.20 -0.23
N ALA A 88 19.77 -9.48 -0.43
CA ALA A 88 20.76 -9.81 -1.45
C ALA A 88 21.57 -11.08 -1.13
N SER A 89 21.70 -11.45 0.13
CA SER A 89 22.37 -12.69 0.55
C SER A 89 21.35 -13.73 1.03
N GLU A 90 21.74 -14.99 0.97
CA GLU A 90 20.90 -16.11 1.41
C GLU A 90 20.60 -16.04 2.91
N GLU A 91 21.59 -15.69 3.72
CA GLU A 91 21.43 -15.52 5.16
C GLU A 91 20.44 -14.40 5.48
N GLY A 92 20.43 -13.34 4.67
CA GLY A 92 19.48 -12.23 4.79
C GLY A 92 18.04 -12.64 4.47
N ARG A 93 17.84 -13.59 3.54
CA ARG A 93 16.53 -14.16 3.21
C ARG A 93 16.04 -15.11 4.29
N ILE A 94 16.90 -16.01 4.76
CA ILE A 94 16.59 -16.90 5.90
C ILE A 94 16.20 -16.09 7.14
N ALA A 95 16.95 -15.01 7.43
CA ALA A 95 16.61 -14.10 8.52
C ALA A 95 15.25 -13.40 8.29
N ARG A 96 14.91 -13.03 7.05
CA ARG A 96 13.61 -12.43 6.74
C ARG A 96 12.46 -13.39 6.98
N GLU A 97 12.60 -14.63 6.55
CA GLU A 97 11.59 -15.68 6.73
C GLU A 97 11.38 -15.97 8.22
N ALA A 98 12.46 -16.11 8.98
CA ALA A 98 12.40 -16.33 10.43
C ALA A 98 11.72 -15.15 11.16
N TRP A 99 12.09 -13.91 10.81
CA TRP A 99 11.45 -12.71 11.34
C TRP A 99 9.95 -12.64 10.98
N THR A 100 9.61 -12.92 9.72
CA THR A 100 8.20 -12.94 9.25
C THR A 100 7.39 -13.96 10.02
N LYS A 101 7.93 -15.16 10.25
CA LYS A 101 7.28 -16.21 11.06
C LYS A 101 7.06 -15.74 12.50
N GLY A 102 8.05 -15.11 13.11
CA GLY A 102 7.92 -14.52 14.45
C GLY A 102 6.81 -13.46 14.51
N LEU A 103 6.69 -12.63 13.47
CA LEU A 103 5.60 -11.66 13.35
C LEU A 103 4.23 -12.33 13.24
N ILE A 104 4.10 -13.35 12.40
CA ILE A 104 2.85 -14.11 12.23
C ILE A 104 2.42 -14.71 13.57
N THR A 105 3.33 -15.34 14.32
CA THR A 105 3.02 -15.89 15.65
C THR A 105 2.50 -14.82 16.62
N LYS A 106 3.05 -13.60 16.58
CA LYS A 106 2.53 -12.49 17.41
C LYS A 106 1.12 -12.06 16.98
N LEU A 107 0.77 -12.20 15.71
CA LEU A 107 -0.54 -11.82 15.17
C LEU A 107 -1.62 -12.87 15.46
N GLU A 108 -1.27 -14.14 15.73
CA GLU A 108 -2.22 -15.23 15.98
C GLU A 108 -3.15 -14.99 17.18
N GLN A 109 -2.78 -14.10 18.10
CA GLN A 109 -3.66 -13.69 19.21
C GLN A 109 -4.86 -12.83 18.76
N PHE A 110 -4.86 -12.37 17.50
CA PHE A 110 -5.93 -11.59 16.90
C PHE A 110 -6.60 -12.40 15.78
N PRO A 111 -7.94 -12.48 15.74
CA PRO A 111 -8.66 -13.11 14.63
C PRO A 111 -8.75 -12.12 13.47
N LEU A 112 -7.68 -11.99 12.69
CA LEU A 112 -7.58 -11.04 11.58
C LEU A 112 -8.12 -11.66 10.30
N GLU A 113 -8.89 -10.90 9.53
CA GLU A 113 -9.33 -11.29 8.18
C GLU A 113 -8.44 -10.69 7.08
N PHE A 114 -7.82 -9.55 7.35
CA PHE A 114 -6.88 -8.90 6.42
C PHE A 114 -5.88 -8.01 7.16
N ALA A 115 -4.93 -7.45 6.43
CA ALA A 115 -3.96 -6.49 6.94
C ALA A 115 -3.87 -5.24 6.04
N ILE A 116 -3.36 -4.15 6.60
CA ILE A 116 -3.18 -2.87 5.91
C ILE A 116 -1.72 -2.44 6.05
N PHE A 117 -1.03 -2.27 4.92
CA PHE A 117 0.31 -1.71 4.84
C PHE A 117 0.22 -0.19 4.66
N ALA A 118 0.26 0.54 5.78
CA ALA A 118 0.17 1.99 5.82
C ALA A 118 1.57 2.63 5.87
N GLY A 119 2.33 2.44 4.78
CA GLY A 119 3.75 2.83 4.71
C GLY A 119 4.66 1.81 5.40
N PHE A 120 4.34 0.53 5.26
CA PHE A 120 5.13 -0.57 5.79
C PHE A 120 6.19 -0.99 4.77
N ILE A 121 7.46 -0.96 5.19
CA ILE A 121 8.63 -1.09 4.30
C ILE A 121 9.11 -2.54 4.12
N PRO A 122 9.08 -3.42 5.14
CA PRO A 122 9.63 -4.76 4.98
C PRO A 122 8.89 -5.59 3.92
N LEU A 123 9.65 -6.01 2.90
CA LEU A 123 9.33 -7.18 2.10
C LEU A 123 9.17 -8.42 2.99
N CYS A 124 7.94 -8.78 3.32
CA CYS A 124 7.63 -9.94 4.14
C CYS A 124 6.40 -10.65 3.58
N ASN A 125 6.28 -11.94 3.89
CA ASN A 125 5.24 -12.80 3.35
C ASN A 125 4.02 -12.92 4.27
N ILE A 126 3.63 -11.81 4.92
CA ILE A 126 2.34 -11.76 5.63
C ILE A 126 1.17 -12.02 4.65
N THR A 127 1.36 -11.67 3.38
CA THR A 127 0.44 -11.92 2.26
C THR A 127 0.14 -13.41 2.02
N GLU A 128 0.99 -14.33 2.48
CA GLU A 128 0.71 -15.78 2.42
C GLU A 128 -0.33 -16.21 3.46
N LYS A 129 -0.50 -15.43 4.54
CA LYS A 129 -1.40 -15.74 5.65
C LYS A 129 -2.71 -14.97 5.57
N LEU A 130 -2.66 -13.71 5.15
CA LEU A 130 -3.80 -12.80 5.08
C LEU A 130 -3.71 -11.95 3.80
N PRO A 131 -4.84 -11.63 3.16
CA PRO A 131 -4.84 -10.56 2.15
C PRO A 131 -4.36 -9.26 2.79
N CYS A 132 -3.45 -8.55 2.12
CA CYS A 132 -2.88 -7.31 2.61
C CYS A 132 -3.19 -6.18 1.62
N LEU A 133 -3.80 -5.10 2.09
CA LEU A 133 -3.95 -3.90 1.27
C LEU A 133 -2.68 -3.06 1.36
N ASN A 134 -2.20 -2.59 0.22
CA ASN A 134 -1.11 -1.61 0.15
C ASN A 134 -1.57 -0.38 -0.64
N VAL A 135 -1.04 0.78 -0.26
CA VAL A 135 -1.20 2.02 -1.00
C VAL A 135 0.10 2.37 -1.71
N HIS A 136 0.00 2.68 -3.00
CA HIS A 136 1.12 2.95 -3.90
C HIS A 136 1.01 4.36 -4.47
N PRO A 137 2.06 5.20 -4.37
CA PRO A 137 2.03 6.60 -4.82
C PRO A 137 2.26 6.72 -6.33
N GLY A 138 1.46 6.03 -7.13
CA GLY A 138 1.50 6.05 -8.60
C GLY A 138 0.27 5.38 -9.20
N ASP A 139 -0.08 5.78 -10.43
CA ASP A 139 -1.19 5.17 -11.15
C ASP A 139 -0.75 3.83 -11.76
N LEU A 140 -1.16 2.72 -11.15
CA LEU A 140 -0.84 1.38 -11.61
C LEU A 140 -1.74 0.90 -12.77
N THR A 141 -2.68 1.72 -13.24
CA THR A 141 -3.44 1.46 -14.48
C THR A 141 -2.64 1.90 -15.72
N VAL A 142 -1.66 2.78 -15.55
CA VAL A 142 -0.76 3.23 -16.62
C VAL A 142 0.26 2.14 -16.93
N VAL A 143 0.16 1.56 -18.12
CA VAL A 143 1.00 0.45 -18.59
C VAL A 143 1.75 0.78 -19.87
N ASP A 144 2.86 0.08 -20.10
CA ASP A 144 3.63 0.14 -21.34
C ASP A 144 2.98 -0.69 -22.47
N ASP A 145 3.63 -0.68 -23.64
CA ASP A 145 3.18 -1.46 -24.81
C ASP A 145 3.14 -2.98 -24.54
N ASN A 146 3.89 -3.47 -23.55
CA ASN A 146 3.91 -4.87 -23.11
C ASN A 146 2.92 -5.15 -21.97
N LYS A 147 2.03 -4.20 -21.64
CA LYS A 147 1.07 -4.27 -20.54
C LYS A 147 1.71 -4.36 -19.15
N GLN A 148 2.95 -3.89 -18.99
CA GLN A 148 3.62 -3.78 -17.70
C GLN A 148 3.38 -2.40 -17.08
N ARG A 149 3.15 -2.35 -15.77
CA ARG A 149 2.89 -1.11 -15.03
C ARG A 149 4.10 -0.17 -15.12
N LEU A 150 3.88 1.05 -15.61
CA LEU A 150 4.95 2.04 -15.83
C LEU A 150 5.35 2.76 -14.54
N LEU A 151 4.38 3.12 -13.71
CA LEU A 151 4.59 4.01 -12.55
C LEU A 151 4.88 3.22 -11.27
N VAL A 152 5.78 2.23 -11.34
CA VAL A 152 6.15 1.36 -10.20
C VAL A 152 7.36 1.89 -9.43
N GLY A 153 7.57 1.36 -8.22
CA GLY A 153 8.74 1.67 -7.40
C GLY A 153 8.44 2.57 -6.19
N LEU A 154 9.48 2.91 -5.45
CA LEU A 154 9.33 3.50 -4.11
C LEU A 154 9.41 5.03 -4.11
N HIS A 155 8.65 5.63 -3.20
CA HIS A 155 8.71 7.06 -2.86
C HIS A 155 8.45 7.97 -4.07
N ALA A 156 9.36 8.89 -4.38
CA ALA A 156 9.23 9.85 -5.47
C ALA A 156 9.39 9.24 -6.87
N ILE A 157 9.81 7.97 -6.99
CA ILE A 157 10.11 7.34 -8.29
C ILE A 157 8.90 7.32 -9.23
N PRO A 158 7.69 6.88 -8.82
CA PRO A 158 6.53 6.92 -9.70
C PRO A 158 6.20 8.31 -10.23
N ILE A 159 6.40 9.36 -9.42
CA ILE A 159 6.18 10.75 -9.82
C ILE A 159 7.22 11.18 -10.88
N GLU A 160 8.49 10.81 -10.70
CA GLU A 160 9.50 11.03 -11.75
C GLU A 160 9.10 10.32 -13.04
N LEU A 161 8.63 9.07 -12.96
CA LEU A 161 8.20 8.30 -14.14
C LEU A 161 6.96 8.90 -14.80
N ALA A 162 6.01 9.43 -14.04
CA ALA A 162 4.84 10.12 -14.59
C ALA A 162 5.27 11.30 -15.48
N VAL A 163 6.19 12.13 -14.97
CA VAL A 163 6.76 13.26 -15.70
C VAL A 163 7.48 12.81 -16.96
N ILE A 164 8.36 11.81 -16.88
CA ILE A 164 9.12 11.35 -18.05
C ILE A 164 8.23 10.72 -19.13
N ASN A 165 7.09 10.15 -18.73
CA ASN A 165 6.08 9.61 -19.64
C ASN A 165 5.04 10.65 -20.11
N ASN A 166 5.27 11.95 -19.90
CA ASN A 166 4.40 13.05 -20.32
C ASN A 166 3.01 13.07 -19.66
N LEU A 167 2.89 12.53 -18.46
CA LEU A 167 1.68 12.73 -17.66
C LEU A 167 1.73 14.11 -17.01
N ASP A 168 0.58 14.77 -16.93
CA ASP A 168 0.38 16.08 -16.29
C ASP A 168 -0.25 15.98 -14.90
N HIS A 169 -0.67 14.78 -14.51
CA HIS A 169 -1.25 14.46 -13.22
C HIS A 169 -0.68 13.17 -12.63
N MET A 170 -0.89 13.00 -11.34
CA MET A 170 -0.58 11.81 -10.56
C MET A 170 -1.88 11.21 -10.02
N ARG A 171 -1.85 9.91 -9.71
CA ARG A 171 -2.88 9.25 -8.91
C ARG A 171 -2.21 8.30 -7.92
N THR A 172 -2.94 7.97 -6.87
CA THR A 172 -2.59 6.93 -5.90
C THR A 172 -3.42 5.69 -6.22
N THR A 173 -2.78 4.52 -6.15
CA THR A 173 -3.45 3.23 -6.30
C THR A 173 -3.45 2.44 -5.01
N VAL A 174 -4.59 1.81 -4.67
CA VAL A 174 -4.72 0.81 -3.61
C VAL A 174 -4.80 -0.57 -4.24
N ILE A 175 -3.94 -1.49 -3.80
CA ILE A 175 -3.89 -2.88 -4.31
C ILE A 175 -4.08 -3.89 -3.19
N VAL A 176 -4.49 -5.11 -3.55
CA VAL A 176 -4.20 -6.29 -2.73
C VAL A 176 -2.79 -6.77 -3.04
N ALA A 177 -1.86 -6.60 -2.10
CA ALA A 177 -0.46 -6.97 -2.25
C ALA A 177 -0.30 -8.48 -2.46
N SER A 178 0.56 -8.83 -3.41
CA SER A 178 1.02 -10.20 -3.69
C SER A 178 2.21 -10.58 -2.80
N ALA A 179 2.47 -11.88 -2.67
CA ALA A 179 3.73 -12.35 -2.08
C ALA A 179 4.91 -11.91 -2.96
N TYR A 180 6.01 -11.50 -2.34
CA TYR A 180 7.20 -11.11 -3.08
C TYR A 180 7.98 -12.37 -3.50
N SER A 181 8.42 -12.43 -4.76
CA SER A 181 9.37 -13.46 -5.19
C SER A 181 10.78 -13.14 -4.67
N SER A 182 11.69 -14.12 -4.61
CA SER A 182 13.04 -13.97 -4.06
C SER A 182 13.92 -12.88 -4.71
N SER A 183 13.49 -12.30 -5.84
CA SER A 183 14.11 -11.16 -6.52
C SER A 183 13.48 -9.79 -6.22
N GLY A 184 12.37 -9.72 -5.47
CA GLY A 184 11.57 -8.50 -5.29
C GLY A 184 10.68 -8.16 -6.49
N ALA A 185 10.64 -9.02 -7.53
CA ALA A 185 9.66 -8.91 -8.60
C ALA A 185 8.25 -9.20 -8.06
N GLY A 186 7.26 -8.43 -8.50
CA GLY A 186 5.85 -8.59 -8.14
C GLY A 186 5.25 -7.61 -7.12
N MET A 187 6.03 -6.68 -6.55
CA MET A 187 5.59 -5.83 -5.42
C MET A 187 4.34 -4.98 -5.71
N ASP A 188 4.20 -4.52 -6.95
CA ASP A 188 3.11 -3.66 -7.40
C ASP A 188 2.31 -4.34 -8.51
N GLU A 189 2.15 -5.67 -8.49
CA GLU A 189 1.39 -6.43 -9.51
C GLU A 189 0.00 -6.87 -9.03
N GLY A 190 -0.31 -6.65 -7.75
CA GLY A 190 -1.58 -7.02 -7.14
C GLY A 190 -2.81 -6.40 -7.80
N SER A 191 -3.97 -7.04 -7.63
CA SER A 191 -5.26 -6.52 -8.13
C SER A 191 -5.52 -5.12 -7.58
N ILE A 192 -5.93 -4.21 -8.47
CA ILE A 192 -6.23 -2.82 -8.10
C ILE A 192 -7.63 -2.77 -7.49
N ILE A 193 -7.73 -2.28 -6.25
CA ILE A 193 -8.99 -2.11 -5.54
C ILE A 193 -9.51 -0.68 -5.71
N GLY A 194 -8.61 0.29 -5.63
CA GLY A 194 -8.98 1.70 -5.60
C GLY A 194 -8.01 2.59 -6.35
N LEU A 195 -8.55 3.60 -7.02
CA LEU A 195 -7.81 4.66 -7.68
C LEU A 195 -8.27 6.02 -7.14
N SER A 196 -7.32 6.90 -6.83
CA SER A 196 -7.64 8.26 -6.37
C SER A 196 -8.09 9.15 -7.53
N PRO A 197 -8.62 10.35 -7.25
CA PRO A 197 -8.72 11.40 -8.25
C PRO A 197 -7.33 11.78 -8.77
N GLU A 198 -7.33 12.51 -9.88
CA GLU A 198 -6.15 13.18 -10.41
C GLU A 198 -5.65 14.26 -9.46
N VAL A 199 -4.33 14.31 -9.29
CA VAL A 199 -3.60 15.34 -8.56
C VAL A 199 -2.61 15.96 -9.54
N ASP A 200 -2.81 17.24 -9.88
CA ASP A 200 -1.94 17.95 -10.83
C ASP A 200 -0.47 17.90 -10.41
N ILE A 201 0.42 17.79 -11.39
CA ILE A 201 1.87 17.90 -11.17
C ILE A 201 2.26 19.38 -11.17
N ASP A 202 2.80 19.86 -10.04
CA ASP A 202 3.45 21.16 -9.97
C ASP A 202 4.87 21.07 -10.53
N PHE A 203 5.04 21.50 -11.78
CA PHE A 203 6.32 21.54 -12.48
C PHE A 203 7.29 22.64 -11.99
N LYS A 204 6.92 23.43 -10.97
CA LYS A 204 7.77 24.48 -10.36
C LYS A 204 8.26 25.54 -11.37
N ASN A 205 7.42 25.92 -12.31
CA ASN A 205 7.75 26.84 -13.43
C ASN A 205 8.92 26.36 -14.30
N THR A 206 9.27 25.08 -14.26
CA THR A 206 10.29 24.47 -15.12
C THR A 206 9.58 23.72 -16.24
N ASP A 207 10.10 23.79 -17.47
CA ASP A 207 9.51 23.08 -18.60
C ASP A 207 9.80 21.56 -18.54
N LEU A 208 8.91 20.76 -19.15
CA LEU A 208 9.00 19.31 -19.16
C LEU A 208 10.30 18.78 -19.80
N GLU A 209 10.79 19.42 -20.86
CA GLU A 209 11.99 18.98 -21.58
C GLU A 209 13.25 19.14 -20.72
N SER A 210 13.30 20.17 -19.87
CA SER A 210 14.35 20.33 -18.86
C SER A 210 14.40 19.14 -17.90
N TYR A 211 13.25 18.67 -17.39
CA TYR A 211 13.21 17.50 -16.51
C TYR A 211 13.60 16.20 -17.22
N LYS A 212 13.19 16.00 -18.47
CA LYS A 212 13.63 14.85 -19.28
C LYS A 212 15.13 14.85 -19.53
N SER A 213 15.70 16.03 -19.80
CA SER A 213 17.14 16.20 -19.98
C SER A 213 17.91 15.84 -18.71
N ILE A 214 17.44 16.28 -17.54
CA ILE A 214 18.00 15.89 -16.23
C ILE A 214 17.96 14.37 -16.06
N TYR A 215 16.81 13.74 -16.31
CA TYR A 215 16.66 12.29 -16.17
C TYR A 215 17.58 11.50 -17.11
N ALA A 216 17.68 11.92 -18.38
CA ALA A 216 18.53 11.26 -19.39
C ALA A 216 20.03 11.35 -19.06
N GLN A 217 20.47 12.43 -18.41
CA GLN A 217 21.87 12.65 -18.03
C GLN A 217 22.21 12.09 -16.63
N ARG A 218 21.20 11.65 -15.87
CA ARG A 218 21.36 11.23 -14.48
C ARG A 218 22.22 9.99 -14.38
N GLN A 219 23.21 10.03 -13.48
CA GLN A 219 23.99 8.85 -13.09
C GLN A 219 23.66 8.47 -11.65
N GLY A 220 23.12 7.27 -11.46
CA GLY A 220 22.77 6.75 -10.14
C GLY A 220 21.67 7.54 -9.43
N LYS A 221 21.69 7.52 -8.09
CA LYS A 221 20.73 8.25 -7.25
C LYS A 221 21.22 9.68 -7.03
N ALA A 222 20.90 10.57 -7.97
CA ALA A 222 21.24 11.99 -7.86
C ALA A 222 20.18 12.77 -7.07
N LYS A 223 20.63 13.77 -6.29
CA LYS A 223 19.79 14.84 -5.79
C LYS A 223 19.83 15.96 -6.82
N ASP A 224 18.75 16.12 -7.57
CA ASP A 224 18.61 17.10 -8.63
C ASP A 224 17.20 17.69 -8.62
N ALA A 225 16.96 18.68 -9.48
CA ALA A 225 15.69 19.40 -9.52
C ALA A 225 14.48 18.50 -9.83
N LEU A 226 14.66 17.43 -10.62
CA LEU A 226 13.60 16.45 -10.86
C LEU A 226 13.24 15.70 -9.57
N ARG A 227 14.25 15.27 -8.81
CA ARG A 227 14.02 14.60 -7.52
C ARG A 227 13.36 15.53 -6.51
N ASP A 228 13.76 16.78 -6.44
CA ASP A 228 13.20 17.75 -5.50
C ASP A 228 11.73 18.05 -5.84
N MET A 229 11.42 18.32 -7.11
CA MET A 229 10.05 18.47 -7.60
C MET A 229 9.20 17.23 -7.31
N ALA A 230 9.72 16.03 -7.55
CA ALA A 230 9.00 14.79 -7.32
C ALA A 230 8.71 14.54 -5.83
N ASN A 231 9.62 14.92 -4.93
CA ASN A 231 9.38 14.83 -3.48
C ASN A 231 8.27 15.79 -3.02
N GLU A 232 8.25 17.03 -3.52
CA GLU A 232 7.19 18.00 -3.18
C GLU A 232 5.83 17.55 -3.70
N ASN A 233 5.78 17.07 -4.93
CA ASN A 233 4.57 16.49 -5.52
C ASN A 233 4.13 15.20 -4.82
N GLN A 234 5.05 14.39 -4.30
CA GLN A 234 4.71 13.22 -3.49
C GLN A 234 3.99 13.61 -2.19
N GLU A 235 4.36 14.73 -1.55
CA GLU A 235 3.62 15.21 -0.37
C GLU A 235 2.22 15.71 -0.73
N ALA A 236 2.04 16.36 -1.89
CA ALA A 236 0.72 16.71 -2.39
C ALA A 236 -0.13 15.45 -2.69
N LEU A 237 0.44 14.49 -3.41
CA LEU A 237 -0.21 13.21 -3.72
C LEU A 237 -0.61 12.43 -2.47
N LYS A 238 0.16 12.52 -1.40
CA LYS A 238 -0.21 11.90 -0.12
C LYS A 238 -1.50 12.50 0.46
N VAL A 239 -1.66 13.81 0.37
CA VAL A 239 -2.82 14.52 0.92
C VAL A 239 -4.05 14.34 0.02
N ASP A 240 -3.87 14.57 -1.28
CA ASP A 240 -4.99 14.63 -2.24
C ASP A 240 -5.25 13.29 -2.95
N GLY A 241 -4.30 12.35 -2.86
CA GLY A 241 -4.40 10.97 -3.33
C GLY A 241 -4.60 9.99 -2.16
N ASP A 242 -3.53 9.63 -1.46
CA ASP A 242 -3.54 8.56 -0.44
C ASP A 242 -4.66 8.72 0.59
N TRP A 243 -4.80 9.91 1.18
CA TRP A 243 -5.78 10.16 2.23
C TRP A 243 -7.22 10.15 1.74
N ILE A 244 -7.42 10.39 0.45
CA ILE A 244 -8.73 10.36 -0.21
C ILE A 244 -9.13 8.92 -0.55
N VAL A 245 -8.23 8.15 -1.15
CA VAL A 245 -8.55 6.81 -1.67
C VAL A 245 -8.43 5.71 -0.63
N PHE A 246 -7.46 5.78 0.29
CA PHE A 246 -7.07 4.61 1.07
C PHE A 246 -8.10 4.24 2.16
N PRO A 247 -8.60 5.18 2.99
CA PRO A 247 -9.62 4.85 3.99
C PRO A 247 -10.92 4.25 3.41
N PRO A 248 -11.57 4.82 2.38
CA PRO A 248 -12.78 4.22 1.82
C PRO A 248 -12.50 2.91 1.10
N SER A 249 -11.33 2.75 0.44
CA SER A 249 -10.94 1.47 -0.17
C SER A 249 -10.79 0.35 0.87
N VAL A 250 -10.18 0.65 2.02
CA VAL A 250 -10.10 -0.28 3.16
C VAL A 250 -11.51 -0.68 3.61
N ASN A 251 -12.42 0.28 3.73
CA ASN A 251 -13.79 0.01 4.18
C ASN A 251 -14.59 -0.82 3.18
N ASP A 252 -14.44 -0.57 1.88
CA ASP A 252 -15.09 -1.36 0.83
C ASP A 252 -14.51 -2.77 0.78
N PHE A 253 -13.18 -2.92 0.84
CA PHE A 253 -12.53 -4.24 0.88
C PHE A 253 -13.00 -5.06 2.09
N ALA A 254 -13.09 -4.42 3.26
CA ALA A 254 -13.56 -5.01 4.50
C ALA A 254 -15.01 -5.51 4.43
N SER A 255 -15.81 -5.07 3.46
CA SER A 255 -17.16 -5.58 3.24
C SER A 255 -17.19 -7.01 2.71
N GLY A 256 -16.05 -7.63 2.40
CA GLY A 256 -15.95 -9.02 1.93
C GLY A 256 -16.61 -9.30 0.57
N ARG A 257 -16.85 -8.24 -0.23
CA ARG A 257 -17.53 -8.33 -1.54
C ARG A 257 -16.58 -8.50 -2.73
N PHE A 258 -15.28 -8.39 -2.52
CA PHE A 258 -14.30 -8.61 -3.58
C PHE A 258 -13.92 -10.09 -3.69
N ALA A 259 -13.79 -10.56 -4.92
CA ALA A 259 -13.30 -11.89 -5.23
C ALA A 259 -12.41 -11.86 -6.47
N ILE A 260 -11.58 -12.89 -6.63
CA ILE A 260 -10.79 -13.11 -7.83
C ILE A 260 -11.24 -14.39 -8.53
N ASP A 261 -11.18 -14.41 -9.86
CA ASP A 261 -11.36 -15.64 -10.63
C ASP A 261 -10.05 -16.41 -10.83
N GLU A 262 -10.10 -17.51 -11.58
CA GLU A 262 -8.93 -18.37 -11.85
C GLU A 262 -7.86 -17.68 -12.70
N LYS A 263 -8.22 -16.61 -13.43
CA LYS A 263 -7.31 -15.80 -14.24
C LYS A 263 -6.75 -14.59 -13.47
N GLY A 264 -7.19 -14.40 -12.22
CA GLY A 264 -6.82 -13.25 -11.40
C GLY A 264 -7.64 -11.99 -11.68
N GLN A 265 -8.71 -12.06 -12.48
CA GLN A 265 -9.62 -10.93 -12.68
C GLN A 265 -10.30 -10.59 -11.36
N LEU A 266 -10.36 -9.30 -11.03
CA LEU A 266 -11.10 -8.82 -9.87
C LEU A 266 -12.60 -8.75 -10.19
N HIS A 267 -13.42 -9.19 -9.24
CA HIS A 267 -14.87 -9.07 -9.31
C HIS A 267 -15.42 -8.47 -8.03
N LEU A 268 -16.53 -7.77 -8.16
CA LEU A 268 -17.28 -7.18 -7.05
C LEU A 268 -18.67 -7.78 -6.99
N ASP A 269 -19.07 -8.22 -5.79
CA ASP A 269 -20.44 -8.65 -5.52
C ASP A 269 -21.40 -7.45 -5.48
N THR A 270 -22.29 -7.38 -6.47
CA THR A 270 -23.43 -6.46 -6.52
C THR A 270 -24.73 -7.25 -6.33
N ASN A 271 -25.18 -7.39 -5.09
CA ASN A 271 -26.44 -8.05 -4.69
C ASN A 271 -26.52 -9.55 -5.03
N GLY A 272 -25.47 -10.30 -4.74
CA GLY A 272 -25.37 -11.74 -4.99
C GLY A 272 -24.88 -12.09 -6.39
N ASN A 273 -24.47 -11.09 -7.18
CA ASN A 273 -23.91 -11.28 -8.51
C ASN A 273 -22.50 -10.68 -8.58
N TYR A 274 -21.51 -11.51 -8.86
CA TYR A 274 -20.13 -11.07 -9.04
C TYR A 274 -19.94 -10.54 -10.46
N LEU A 275 -19.64 -9.25 -10.56
CA LEU A 275 -19.35 -8.58 -11.83
C LEU A 275 -17.85 -8.31 -11.94
N PRO A 276 -17.23 -8.53 -13.12
CA PRO A 276 -15.82 -8.24 -13.33
C PRO A 276 -15.58 -6.73 -13.34
N ILE A 277 -14.58 -6.29 -12.58
CA ILE A 277 -14.19 -4.88 -12.46
C ILE A 277 -12.69 -4.73 -12.63
N GLU A 278 -12.28 -3.57 -13.14
CA GLU A 278 -10.86 -3.16 -13.12
C GLU A 278 -10.50 -2.60 -11.75
N TYR A 279 -11.30 -1.65 -11.24
CA TYR A 279 -11.10 -0.99 -9.95
C TYR A 279 -12.33 -0.14 -9.57
N ILE A 280 -12.26 0.49 -8.40
CA ILE A 280 -13.20 1.56 -8.00
C ILE A 280 -12.44 2.88 -8.00
N GLU A 281 -12.93 3.88 -8.74
CA GLU A 281 -12.41 5.24 -8.63
C GLU A 281 -13.11 5.96 -7.48
N TYR A 282 -12.32 6.56 -6.59
CA TYR A 282 -12.83 7.29 -5.42
C TYR A 282 -12.63 8.78 -5.61
N SER A 283 -13.64 9.56 -5.24
CA SER A 283 -13.54 11.00 -5.04
C SER A 283 -13.98 11.34 -3.61
N GLN A 284 -13.89 12.62 -3.21
CA GLN A 284 -14.20 13.03 -1.83
C GLN A 284 -15.59 12.61 -1.35
N ASN A 285 -16.59 12.52 -2.24
CA ASN A 285 -17.99 12.22 -1.88
C ASN A 285 -18.67 11.16 -2.76
N GLN A 286 -17.96 10.61 -3.73
CA GLN A 286 -18.53 9.68 -4.70
C GLN A 286 -17.52 8.58 -5.00
N LYS A 287 -18.02 7.45 -5.49
CA LYS A 287 -17.19 6.40 -6.06
C LYS A 287 -17.85 5.87 -7.32
N GLU A 288 -17.03 5.50 -8.28
CA GLU A 288 -17.44 4.91 -9.54
C GLU A 288 -16.80 3.53 -9.70
N ILE A 289 -17.61 2.55 -10.11
CA ILE A 289 -17.11 1.20 -10.39
C ILE A 289 -16.73 1.17 -11.86
N VAL A 290 -15.45 0.90 -12.14
CA VAL A 290 -14.95 0.71 -13.49
C VAL A 290 -15.00 -0.78 -13.81
N PHE A 291 -15.89 -1.18 -14.72
CA PHE A 291 -16.06 -2.57 -15.13
C PHE A 291 -14.95 -2.99 -16.10
N ALA A 292 -14.56 -4.27 -16.05
CA ALA A 292 -13.64 -4.84 -17.04
C ALA A 292 -14.33 -4.96 -18.41
N GLU A 293 -13.56 -4.76 -19.48
CA GLU A 293 -14.01 -4.92 -20.88
C GLU A 293 -14.19 -6.39 -21.29
#